data_AF-A0A847PY37-F1
#
_entry.id   AF-A0A847PY37-F1
#
_cell.length_a   1.000
_cell.length_b   1.000
_cell.length_c   1.000
_cell.angle_alpha   90.00
_cell.angle_beta   90.00
_cell.angle_gamma   90.00
#
_symmetry.space_group_name_H-M   'P 1'
#
loop_
_entity.id
_entity.type
_entity.pdbx_description
1 polymer ?
#
loop_
_entity_poly.entity_id
_entity_poly.type
_entity_poly.pdbx_seq_one_letter_code
_entity_poly.pdbx_strand_id
1 'polypeptide(L)'
;MKDLVEEGCECAAHGLHHDGRLFSDPRLFEERMVIIHSWAARMGIVGFRSPSMLRDEVLMRRLPFLWDSSFPAWDPFQPQPGGCGRYEPFLLSPGLVELPVTVWQDYTIFEELGSRDISLWKSQISQIHRAGGLINMIVHPDYMSGGRRLGLFNELLEYLSELPGAEFRLPRELAQEFLARSEKASADDGHQVTQHRVP
;
A
#
# COMPACT_ATOMS: atom_id res chain seq x y z
N MET A 1 -2.46 -15.53 11.86
CA MET A 1 -3.51 -14.58 11.43
C MET A 1 -4.40 -14.15 12.60
N LYS A 2 -4.98 -15.08 13.37
CA LYS A 2 -5.80 -14.74 14.54
C LYS A 2 -5.07 -13.83 15.53
N ASP A 3 -3.84 -14.19 15.89
CA ASP A 3 -3.01 -13.43 16.85
C ASP A 3 -2.74 -11.99 16.37
N LEU A 4 -2.35 -11.80 15.09
CA LEU A 4 -2.15 -10.47 14.50
C LEU A 4 -3.41 -9.60 14.55
N VAL A 5 -4.58 -10.19 14.28
CA VAL A 5 -5.86 -9.46 14.32
C VAL A 5 -6.24 -9.11 15.76
N GLU A 6 -5.97 -10.01 16.72
CA GLU A 6 -6.17 -9.75 18.15
C GLU A 6 -5.24 -8.65 18.68
N GLU A 7 -4.04 -8.52 18.10
CA GLU A 7 -3.08 -7.43 18.35
C GLU A 7 -3.44 -6.12 17.61
N GLY A 8 -4.57 -6.09 16.89
CA GLY A 8 -5.08 -4.89 16.22
C GLY A 8 -4.51 -4.64 14.82
N CYS A 9 -3.77 -5.59 14.25
CA CYS A 9 -3.25 -5.47 12.90
C CYS A 9 -4.31 -5.84 11.84
N GLU A 10 -4.18 -5.25 10.65
CA GLU A 10 -4.95 -5.66 9.48
C GLU A 10 -4.20 -6.76 8.70
N CYS A 11 -4.95 -7.78 8.25
CA CYS A 11 -4.45 -8.78 7.31
C CYS A 11 -4.96 -8.49 5.90
N ALA A 12 -4.09 -8.65 4.91
CA ALA A 12 -4.35 -8.43 3.49
C ALA A 12 -3.98 -9.67 2.65
N ALA A 13 -4.62 -9.82 1.49
CA ALA A 13 -4.31 -10.89 0.56
C ALA A 13 -2.99 -10.60 -0.16
N HIS A 14 -2.08 -11.58 -0.21
CA HIS A 14 -0.78 -11.45 -0.85
C HIS A 14 -0.59 -12.45 -2.01
N GLY A 15 -1.56 -12.48 -2.91
CA GLY A 15 -1.60 -13.46 -4.00
C GLY A 15 -1.82 -14.91 -3.55
N LEU A 16 -1.87 -15.83 -4.52
CA LEU A 16 -1.96 -17.27 -4.26
C LEU A 16 -0.57 -17.92 -4.24
N HIS A 17 0.33 -17.41 -5.09
CA HIS A 17 1.68 -17.92 -5.28
C HIS A 17 2.66 -16.77 -5.53
N HIS A 18 3.89 -16.92 -5.03
CA HIS A 18 5.03 -16.05 -5.34
C HIS A 18 5.78 -16.53 -6.60
N ASP A 19 5.06 -16.84 -7.68
CA ASP A 19 5.63 -17.44 -8.90
C ASP A 19 5.80 -16.46 -10.07
N GLY A 20 5.44 -15.19 -9.86
CA GLY A 20 5.53 -14.14 -10.87
C GLY A 20 4.49 -14.21 -11.99
N ARG A 21 3.51 -15.10 -11.91
CA ARG A 21 2.57 -15.37 -13.03
C ARG A 21 1.22 -14.71 -12.88
N LEU A 22 0.94 -14.03 -11.77
CA LEU A 22 -0.40 -13.48 -11.52
C LEU A 22 -0.89 -12.54 -12.63
N PHE A 23 0.01 -11.79 -13.25
CA PHE A 23 -0.30 -10.85 -14.34
C PHE A 23 0.23 -11.30 -15.70
N SER A 24 0.68 -12.55 -15.85
CA SER A 24 1.27 -13.01 -17.13
C SER A 24 0.22 -13.32 -18.20
N ASP A 25 -1.01 -13.61 -17.79
CA ASP A 25 -2.15 -13.91 -18.65
C ASP A 25 -3.44 -13.43 -17.97
N PRO A 26 -4.28 -12.60 -18.62
CA PRO A 26 -5.58 -12.20 -18.09
C PRO A 26 -6.47 -13.36 -17.65
N ARG A 27 -6.44 -14.52 -18.32
CA ARG A 27 -7.25 -15.67 -17.90
C ARG A 27 -6.77 -16.24 -16.58
N LEU A 28 -5.45 -16.41 -16.44
CA LEU A 28 -4.83 -16.87 -15.20
C LEU A 28 -5.05 -15.90 -14.04
N PHE A 29 -5.02 -14.58 -14.32
CA PHE A 29 -5.37 -13.55 -13.34
C PHE A 29 -6.78 -13.78 -12.81
N GLU A 30 -7.78 -13.93 -13.69
CA GLU A 30 -9.17 -14.15 -13.29
C GLU A 30 -9.35 -15.45 -12.49
N GLU A 31 -8.78 -16.55 -12.96
CA GLU A 31 -8.84 -17.85 -12.28
C GLU A 31 -8.27 -17.76 -10.85
N ARG A 32 -7.11 -17.11 -10.69
CA ARG A 32 -6.49 -16.92 -9.37
C ARG A 32 -7.25 -15.94 -8.51
N MET A 33 -7.77 -14.84 -9.09
CA MET A 33 -8.52 -13.83 -8.36
C MET A 33 -9.82 -14.37 -7.79
N VAL A 34 -10.51 -15.27 -8.49
CA VAL A 34 -11.69 -15.96 -7.95
C VAL A 34 -11.33 -16.70 -6.66
N ILE A 35 -10.22 -17.45 -6.66
CA ILE A 35 -9.76 -18.20 -5.49
C ILE A 35 -9.35 -17.26 -4.36
N ILE A 36 -8.50 -16.27 -4.66
CA ILE A 36 -7.98 -15.30 -3.70
C ILE A 36 -9.13 -14.53 -3.03
N HIS A 37 -10.06 -14.00 -3.82
CA HIS A 37 -11.22 -13.27 -3.31
C HIS A 37 -12.16 -14.17 -2.49
N SER A 38 -12.35 -15.43 -2.90
CA SER A 38 -13.17 -16.37 -2.11
C SER A 38 -12.62 -16.60 -0.70
N TRP A 39 -11.30 -16.68 -0.55
CA TRP A 39 -10.65 -16.79 0.75
C TRP A 39 -10.67 -15.47 1.51
N ALA A 40 -10.40 -14.36 0.83
CA ALA A 40 -10.44 -13.03 1.42
C ALA A 40 -11.82 -12.73 2.04
N ALA A 41 -12.90 -13.01 1.30
CA ALA A 41 -14.27 -12.83 1.78
C ALA A 41 -14.58 -13.68 3.03
N ARG A 42 -14.12 -14.94 3.07
CA ARG A 42 -14.27 -15.81 4.26
C ARG A 42 -13.51 -15.30 5.48
N MET A 43 -12.45 -14.54 5.27
CA MET A 43 -11.56 -14.05 6.32
C MET A 43 -11.80 -12.57 6.68
N GLY A 44 -12.74 -11.89 6.02
CA GLY A 44 -12.96 -10.45 6.21
C GLY A 44 -11.78 -9.58 5.75
N ILE A 45 -11.00 -10.08 4.79
CA ILE A 45 -9.88 -9.36 4.19
C ILE A 45 -10.42 -8.45 3.09
N VAL A 46 -10.06 -7.17 3.16
CA VAL A 46 -10.50 -6.13 2.22
C VAL A 46 -9.34 -5.50 1.45
N GLY A 47 -8.10 -5.88 1.76
CA GLY A 47 -6.89 -5.38 1.15
C GLY A 47 -6.15 -6.40 0.30
N PHE A 48 -5.39 -5.91 -0.66
CA PHE A 48 -4.51 -6.70 -1.50
C PHE A 48 -3.12 -6.07 -1.64
N ARG A 49 -2.10 -6.92 -1.84
CA ARG A 49 -0.80 -6.53 -2.36
C ARG A 49 -0.27 -7.63 -3.26
N SER A 50 0.20 -7.31 -4.44
CA SER A 50 0.73 -8.31 -5.36
C SER A 50 2.08 -8.86 -4.87
N PRO A 51 2.33 -10.17 -5.03
CA PRO A 51 3.65 -10.76 -4.85
C PRO A 51 4.71 -10.02 -5.65
N SER A 52 5.83 -9.69 -4.99
CA SER A 52 6.97 -8.98 -5.59
C SER A 52 6.63 -7.63 -6.23
N MET A 53 5.49 -7.02 -5.86
CA MET A 53 4.98 -5.76 -6.43
C MET A 53 4.89 -5.78 -7.97
N LEU A 54 4.71 -6.97 -8.54
CA LEU A 54 4.39 -7.11 -9.96
C LEU A 54 3.01 -6.53 -10.22
N ARG A 55 2.85 -5.84 -11.34
CA ARG A 55 1.64 -5.06 -11.61
C ARG A 55 1.40 -4.92 -13.10
N ASP A 56 0.15 -5.08 -13.49
CA ASP A 56 -0.39 -4.70 -14.79
C ASP A 56 -1.55 -3.73 -14.56
N GLU A 57 -1.44 -2.49 -15.01
CA GLU A 57 -2.40 -1.43 -14.67
C GLU A 57 -3.84 -1.79 -15.06
N VAL A 58 -4.05 -2.48 -16.18
CA VAL A 58 -5.39 -2.85 -16.65
C VAL A 58 -6.01 -3.92 -15.77
N LEU A 59 -5.24 -4.96 -15.42
CA LEU A 59 -5.70 -6.03 -14.55
C LEU A 59 -5.85 -5.57 -13.09
N MET A 60 -4.95 -4.72 -12.60
CA MET A 60 -5.00 -4.16 -11.24
C MET A 60 -6.29 -3.40 -10.97
N ARG A 61 -6.83 -2.67 -11.97
CA ARG A 61 -8.11 -1.97 -11.85
C ARG A 61 -9.32 -2.90 -11.64
N ARG A 62 -9.16 -4.20 -11.84
CA ARG A 62 -10.20 -5.24 -11.68
C ARG A 62 -10.13 -5.95 -10.33
N LEU A 63 -9.20 -5.56 -9.45
CA LEU A 63 -9.07 -6.16 -8.13
C LEU A 63 -10.37 -5.99 -7.32
N PRO A 64 -10.96 -7.08 -6.79
CA PRO A 64 -12.20 -7.03 -6.01
C PRO A 64 -11.92 -6.71 -4.54
N PHE A 65 -11.20 -5.62 -4.28
CA PHE A 65 -10.74 -5.21 -2.96
C PHE A 65 -11.07 -3.74 -2.70
N LEU A 66 -11.08 -3.35 -1.43
CA LEU A 66 -11.24 -1.95 -1.00
C LEU A 66 -9.96 -1.16 -1.25
N TRP A 67 -8.81 -1.80 -1.03
CA TRP A 67 -7.51 -1.17 -1.21
C TRP A 67 -6.46 -2.11 -1.79
N ASP A 68 -5.51 -1.52 -2.50
CA ASP A 68 -4.27 -2.14 -2.98
C ASP A 68 -3.04 -1.38 -2.45
N SER A 69 -1.89 -2.04 -2.42
CA SER A 69 -0.59 -1.44 -2.08
C SER A 69 0.52 -2.05 -2.94
N SER A 70 0.25 -2.27 -4.22
CA SER A 70 1.19 -2.94 -5.15
C SER A 70 2.03 -1.97 -5.96
N PHE A 71 1.70 -0.68 -5.97
CA PHE A 71 2.44 0.34 -6.68
C PHE A 71 3.42 1.05 -5.73
N PRO A 72 4.74 0.90 -5.93
CA PRO A 72 5.67 1.82 -5.29
C PRO A 72 5.46 3.24 -5.84
N ALA A 73 5.71 4.26 -5.02
CA ALA A 73 5.83 5.64 -5.50
C ALA A 73 6.95 5.72 -6.54
N TRP A 74 8.11 5.16 -6.19
CA TRP A 74 9.23 4.92 -7.09
C TRP A 74 10.17 3.87 -6.50
N ASP A 75 10.50 2.83 -7.28
CA ASP A 75 11.48 1.82 -6.89
C ASP A 75 12.25 1.29 -8.11
N PRO A 76 13.57 1.55 -8.22
CA PRO A 76 14.38 1.05 -9.33
C PRO A 76 14.92 -0.38 -9.10
N PHE A 77 14.74 -0.98 -7.91
CA PHE A 77 15.40 -2.23 -7.51
C PHE A 77 14.51 -3.47 -7.66
N GLN A 78 13.20 -3.30 -7.73
CA GLN A 78 12.26 -4.43 -7.77
C GLN A 78 12.29 -5.15 -9.12
N PRO A 79 11.78 -6.40 -9.19
CA PRO A 79 11.69 -7.14 -10.45
C PRO A 79 11.00 -6.37 -11.58
N GLN A 80 10.06 -5.48 -11.22
CA GLN A 80 9.46 -4.51 -12.13
C GLN A 80 9.77 -3.08 -11.65
N PRO A 81 10.78 -2.41 -12.22
CA PRO A 81 11.21 -1.08 -11.80
C PRO A 81 10.15 0.00 -12.11
N GLY A 82 10.31 1.16 -11.50
CA GLY A 82 9.43 2.32 -11.66
C GLY A 82 8.42 2.44 -10.52
N GLY A 83 7.29 3.08 -10.79
CA GLY A 83 6.29 3.36 -9.78
C GLY A 83 5.17 4.24 -10.30
N CYS A 84 4.23 4.60 -9.44
CA CYS A 84 3.10 5.47 -9.77
C CYS A 84 3.43 6.96 -9.72
N GLY A 85 4.60 7.35 -9.19
CA GLY A 85 5.00 8.75 -9.03
C GLY A 85 4.16 9.54 -8.04
N ARG A 86 3.35 8.85 -7.21
CA ARG A 86 2.48 9.43 -6.19
C ARG A 86 2.93 9.03 -4.81
N TYR A 87 2.81 9.95 -3.87
CA TYR A 87 3.12 9.75 -2.46
C TYR A 87 1.86 9.85 -1.59
N GLU A 88 0.70 10.04 -2.21
CA GLU A 88 -0.61 10.13 -1.63
C GLU A 88 -1.51 8.98 -2.13
N PRO A 89 -2.54 8.57 -1.35
CA PRO A 89 -3.54 7.62 -1.84
C PRO A 89 -4.25 8.13 -3.10
N PHE A 90 -4.64 7.22 -3.99
CA PHE A 90 -5.38 7.56 -5.21
C PHE A 90 -6.32 6.44 -5.66
N LEU A 91 -7.29 6.74 -6.53
CA LEU A 91 -8.17 5.70 -7.08
C LEU A 91 -7.50 4.97 -8.25
N LEU A 92 -7.42 3.65 -8.16
CA LEU A 92 -7.16 2.81 -9.33
C LEU A 92 -8.43 2.61 -10.14
N SER A 93 -9.55 2.34 -9.47
CA SER A 93 -10.86 2.21 -10.09
C SER A 93 -11.94 2.62 -9.09
N PRO A 94 -13.21 2.80 -9.51
CA PRO A 94 -14.28 3.14 -8.58
C PRO A 94 -14.37 2.14 -7.42
N GLY A 95 -14.15 2.61 -6.19
CA GLY A 95 -14.17 1.78 -4.98
C GLY A 95 -12.85 1.08 -4.62
N LEU A 96 -11.80 1.22 -5.42
CA LEU A 96 -10.46 0.64 -5.16
C LEU A 96 -9.42 1.75 -4.98
N VAL A 97 -8.90 1.87 -3.76
CA VAL A 97 -7.87 2.85 -3.40
C VAL A 97 -6.48 2.22 -3.46
N GLU A 98 -5.56 2.81 -4.20
CA GLU A 98 -4.13 2.50 -4.05
C GLU A 98 -3.54 3.28 -2.88
N LEU A 99 -2.85 2.56 -2.00
CA LEU A 99 -2.00 3.07 -0.94
C LEU A 99 -0.55 2.81 -1.35
N PRO A 100 0.11 3.75 -2.07
CA PRO A 100 1.39 3.45 -2.68
C PRO A 100 2.45 3.14 -1.62
N VAL A 101 3.40 2.26 -1.93
CA VAL A 101 4.58 2.03 -1.09
C VAL A 101 5.54 3.20 -1.32
N THR A 102 5.73 4.06 -0.34
CA THR A 102 6.35 5.38 -0.54
C THR A 102 7.82 5.46 -0.14
N VAL A 103 8.31 4.48 0.60
CA VAL A 103 9.74 4.35 0.93
C VAL A 103 10.27 2.99 0.50
N TRP A 104 11.59 2.89 0.34
CA TRP A 104 12.22 1.64 -0.06
C TRP A 104 12.04 0.56 1.01
N GLN A 105 11.95 -0.70 0.57
CA GLN A 105 11.73 -1.83 1.46
C GLN A 105 12.99 -2.18 2.24
N ASP A 106 12.82 -2.93 3.32
CA ASP A 106 13.93 -3.46 4.13
C ASP A 106 15.01 -4.16 3.30
N TYR A 107 14.62 -5.09 2.42
CA TYR A 107 15.56 -5.81 1.55
C TYR A 107 16.40 -4.84 0.69
N THR A 108 15.78 -3.81 0.12
CA THR A 108 16.48 -2.79 -0.66
C THR A 108 17.48 -2.02 0.19
N ILE A 109 17.06 -1.51 1.36
CA ILE A 109 17.94 -0.72 2.23
C ILE A 109 19.13 -1.55 2.69
N PHE A 110 18.90 -2.81 3.02
CA PHE A 110 19.80 -3.58 3.85
C PHE A 110 20.61 -4.63 3.10
N GLU A 111 20.04 -5.23 2.07
CA GLU A 111 20.68 -6.29 1.30
C GLU A 111 21.21 -5.73 -0.02
N GLU A 112 20.41 -4.96 -0.77
CA GLU A 112 20.85 -4.36 -2.05
C GLU A 112 21.81 -3.18 -1.84
N LEU A 113 21.45 -2.24 -0.96
CA LEU A 113 22.26 -1.04 -0.70
C LEU A 113 23.29 -1.24 0.42
N GLY A 114 23.20 -2.35 1.16
CA GLY A 114 24.14 -2.67 2.24
C GLY A 114 24.14 -1.68 3.40
N SER A 115 23.06 -0.92 3.59
CA SER A 115 22.97 0.04 4.69
C SER A 115 23.06 -0.65 6.05
N ARG A 116 23.65 0.07 7.00
CA ARG A 116 23.93 -0.41 8.36
C ARG A 116 23.11 0.31 9.43
N ASP A 117 22.31 1.28 9.02
CA ASP A 117 21.45 2.14 9.84
C ASP A 117 20.18 2.51 9.06
N ILE A 118 19.32 3.32 9.69
CA ILE A 118 18.04 3.79 9.12
C ILE A 118 18.12 5.18 8.49
N SER A 119 19.31 5.71 8.20
CA SER A 119 19.48 7.08 7.67
C SER A 119 18.77 7.29 6.32
N LEU A 120 18.82 6.29 5.43
CA LEU A 120 18.11 6.32 4.15
C LEU A 120 16.59 6.43 4.35
N TRP A 121 16.02 5.60 5.24
CA TRP A 121 14.61 5.70 5.60
C TRP A 121 14.26 7.06 6.19
N LYS A 122 15.02 7.54 7.19
CA LYS A 122 14.81 8.87 7.81
C LYS A 122 14.81 9.98 6.75
N SER A 123 15.74 9.92 5.79
CA SER A 123 15.81 10.89 4.69
C SER A 123 14.56 10.87 3.81
N GLN A 124 14.11 9.69 3.35
CA GLN A 124 12.90 9.54 2.54
C GLN A 124 11.65 9.99 3.30
N ILE A 125 11.47 9.50 4.52
CA ILE A 125 10.33 9.80 5.40
C ILE A 125 10.25 11.30 5.65
N SER A 126 11.37 11.97 5.95
CA SER A 126 11.37 13.42 6.22
C SER A 126 10.88 14.25 5.02
N GLN A 127 11.17 13.81 3.79
CA GLN A 127 10.73 14.50 2.58
C GLN A 127 9.22 14.32 2.36
N ILE A 128 8.73 13.09 2.55
CA ILE A 128 7.32 12.74 2.41
C ILE A 128 6.49 13.44 3.48
N HIS A 129 6.93 13.42 4.74
CA HIS A 129 6.25 14.08 5.86
C HIS A 129 6.14 15.59 5.64
N ARG A 130 7.22 16.27 5.20
CA ARG A 130 7.16 17.70 4.86
C ARG A 130 6.18 18.02 3.73
N ALA A 131 5.93 17.07 2.83
CA ALA A 131 4.97 17.20 1.75
C ALA A 131 3.54 16.78 2.15
N GLY A 132 3.32 16.29 3.38
CA GLY A 132 2.03 15.77 3.83
C GLY A 132 1.62 14.45 3.17
N GLY A 133 2.57 13.67 2.67
CA GLY A 133 2.32 12.40 1.99
C GLY A 133 2.13 11.22 2.94
N LEU A 134 1.66 10.10 2.37
CA LEU A 134 1.57 8.80 3.03
C LEU A 134 2.97 8.22 3.24
N ILE A 135 3.28 7.78 4.46
CA ILE A 135 4.46 6.97 4.75
C ILE A 135 3.99 5.51 4.82
N ASN A 136 4.35 4.72 3.80
CA ASN A 136 3.99 3.32 3.70
C ASN A 136 5.20 2.51 3.22
N MET A 137 5.48 1.41 3.93
CA MET A 137 6.70 0.64 3.74
C MET A 137 6.46 -0.86 3.87
N ILE A 138 7.33 -1.65 3.25
CA ILE A 138 7.30 -3.11 3.39
C ILE A 138 8.53 -3.54 4.18
N VAL A 139 8.26 -4.38 5.18
CA VAL A 139 9.26 -5.11 5.96
C VAL A 139 8.93 -6.60 5.93
N HIS A 140 9.94 -7.44 5.93
CA HIS A 140 9.78 -8.89 5.90
C HIS A 140 10.30 -9.52 7.20
N PRO A 141 9.56 -10.48 7.78
CA PRO A 141 9.98 -11.15 9.00
C PRO A 141 11.32 -11.89 8.85
N ASP A 142 11.61 -12.41 7.65
CA ASP A 142 12.84 -13.16 7.35
C ASP A 142 14.11 -12.28 7.45
N TYR A 143 14.01 -10.99 7.17
CA TYR A 143 15.13 -10.04 7.26
C TYR A 143 15.15 -9.28 8.59
N MET A 144 13.98 -9.09 9.22
CA MET A 144 13.83 -8.16 10.34
C MET A 144 13.82 -8.82 11.73
N SER A 145 13.66 -10.14 11.81
CA SER A 145 13.53 -10.87 13.09
C SER A 145 14.85 -11.05 13.87
N GLY A 146 16.01 -10.77 13.27
CA GLY A 146 17.32 -10.88 13.93
C GLY A 146 17.65 -9.67 14.83
N GLY A 147 18.33 -9.90 15.96
CA GLY A 147 18.49 -8.89 17.03
C GLY A 147 18.94 -7.49 16.59
N ARG A 148 19.93 -7.37 15.69
CA ARG A 148 20.35 -6.05 15.17
C ARG A 148 19.27 -5.40 14.31
N ARG A 149 18.64 -6.16 13.41
CA ARG A 149 17.61 -5.65 12.48
C ARG A 149 16.34 -5.25 13.25
N LEU A 150 15.98 -6.00 14.29
CA LEU A 150 14.90 -5.65 15.21
C LEU A 150 15.20 -4.35 15.97
N GLY A 151 16.44 -4.16 16.43
CA GLY A 151 16.88 -2.91 17.04
C GLY A 151 16.75 -1.70 16.09
N LEU A 152 17.12 -1.85 14.83
CA LEU A 152 16.93 -0.82 13.80
C LEU A 152 15.45 -0.55 13.51
N PHE A 153 14.61 -1.58 13.56
CA PHE A 153 13.16 -1.40 13.41
C PHE A 153 12.55 -0.62 14.58
N ASN A 154 12.97 -0.92 15.81
CA ASN A 154 12.55 -0.15 16.99
C ASN A 154 12.99 1.31 16.89
N GLU A 155 14.24 1.57 16.48
CA GLU A 155 14.74 2.95 16.26
C GLU A 155 13.90 3.69 15.20
N LEU A 156 13.44 2.98 14.16
CA LEU A 156 12.55 3.54 13.15
C LEU A 156 11.16 3.86 13.71
N LEU A 157 10.58 2.96 14.51
CA LEU A 157 9.27 3.17 15.14
C LEU A 157 9.32 4.35 16.11
N GLU A 158 10.38 4.47 16.91
CA GLU A 158 10.63 5.64 17.77
C GLU A 158 10.67 6.93 16.94
N TYR A 159 11.47 6.95 15.87
CA TYR A 159 11.55 8.10 14.97
C TYR A 159 10.19 8.47 14.35
N LEU A 160 9.41 7.49 13.90
CA LEU A 160 8.07 7.72 13.35
C LEU A 160 7.09 8.28 14.38
N SER A 161 7.17 7.81 15.64
CA SER A 161 6.31 8.27 16.74
C SER A 161 6.57 9.72 17.14
N GLU A 162 7.75 10.25 16.84
CA GLU A 162 8.14 11.63 17.12
C GLU A 162 7.75 12.61 16.00
N LEU A 163 7.24 12.12 14.86
CA LEU A 163 6.83 12.98 13.75
C LEU A 163 5.58 13.79 14.11
N PRO A 164 5.64 15.14 14.11
CA PRO A 164 4.50 15.96 14.49
C PRO A 164 3.31 15.75 13.55
N GLY A 165 2.14 15.46 14.14
CA GLY A 165 0.89 15.27 13.41
C GLY A 165 0.82 14.00 12.56
N ALA A 166 1.80 13.09 12.66
CA ALA A 166 1.72 11.78 12.03
C ALA A 166 0.85 10.83 12.87
N GLU A 167 0.07 10.00 12.20
CA GLU A 167 -0.79 9.00 12.84
C GLU A 167 -0.53 7.62 12.23
N PHE A 168 -0.46 6.60 13.07
CA PHE A 168 -0.48 5.21 12.63
C PHE A 168 -1.93 4.79 12.40
N ARG A 169 -2.24 4.36 11.17
CA ARG A 169 -3.60 4.02 10.74
C ARG A 169 -3.60 2.68 10.02
N LEU A 170 -4.70 1.94 10.15
CA LEU A 170 -4.88 0.72 9.37
C LEU A 170 -5.19 1.09 7.90
N PRO A 171 -4.65 0.35 6.93
CA PRO A 171 -4.93 0.56 5.51
C PRO A 171 -6.42 0.68 5.16
N ARG A 172 -7.30 -0.16 5.75
CA ARG A 172 -8.75 -0.10 5.54
C ARG A 172 -9.36 1.22 5.96
N GLU A 173 -8.88 1.80 7.06
CA GLU A 173 -9.44 3.04 7.59
C GLU A 173 -9.05 4.19 6.67
N LEU A 174 -7.79 4.24 6.25
CA LEU A 174 -7.30 5.22 5.28
C LEU A 174 -8.07 5.13 3.96
N ALA A 175 -8.31 3.92 3.45
CA ALA A 175 -9.05 3.71 2.21
C ALA A 175 -10.53 4.13 2.33
N GLN A 176 -11.21 3.78 3.43
CA GLN A 176 -12.59 4.20 3.70
C GLN A 176 -12.73 5.71 3.81
N GLU A 177 -11.84 6.35 4.56
CA GLU A 177 -11.81 7.82 4.71
C GLU A 177 -11.50 8.53 3.40
N PHE A 178 -10.62 7.96 2.58
CA PHE A 178 -10.32 8.47 1.25
C PHE A 178 -11.58 8.44 0.37
N LEU A 179 -12.25 7.30 0.26
CA LEU A 179 -13.46 7.15 -0.55
C LEU A 179 -14.58 8.09 -0.08
N ALA A 180 -14.83 8.15 1.23
CA ALA A 180 -15.86 9.02 1.78
C ALA A 180 -15.59 10.52 1.49
N ARG A 181 -14.33 10.94 1.40
CA ARG A 181 -13.96 12.31 1.00
C ARG A 181 -14.13 12.52 -0.50
N SER A 182 -13.73 11.56 -1.34
CA SER A 182 -13.88 11.64 -2.79
C SER A 182 -15.35 11.73 -3.23
N GLU A 183 -16.24 10.97 -2.58
CA GLU A 183 -17.68 11.02 -2.85
C GLU A 183 -18.30 12.38 -2.50
N LYS A 184 -17.93 12.94 -1.33
CA LYS A 184 -18.40 14.27 -0.91
C LYS A 184 -17.94 15.37 -1.87
N ALA A 185 -16.67 15.37 -2.27
CA ALA A 185 -16.15 16.32 -3.24
C ALA A 185 -16.90 16.25 -4.58
N SER A 186 -17.20 15.03 -5.04
CA SER A 186 -17.96 14.83 -6.29
C SER A 186 -19.41 15.31 -6.18
N ALA A 187 -20.04 15.16 -5.01
CA ALA A 187 -21.39 15.63 -4.75
C ALA A 187 -21.48 17.17 -4.68
N ASP A 188 -20.50 17.81 -4.06
CA ASP A 188 -20.41 19.27 -3.95
C ASP A 188 -20.17 19.93 -5.33
N ASP A 189 -19.30 19.35 -6.16
CA ASP A 189 -19.09 19.80 -7.54
C ASP A 189 -20.37 19.63 -8.39
N GLY A 190 -21.08 18.51 -8.23
CA GLY A 190 -22.37 18.29 -8.90
C GLY A 190 -23.45 19.29 -8.50
N HIS A 191 -23.47 19.72 -7.23
CA HIS A 191 -24.42 20.70 -6.73
C HIS A 191 -24.16 22.10 -7.32
N GLN A 192 -22.90 22.51 -7.48
CA GLN A 192 -22.54 23.79 -8.08
C GLN A 192 -22.92 23.87 -9.58
N VAL A 193 -22.78 22.76 -10.33
CA VAL A 193 -23.14 22.73 -11.76
C VAL A 193 -24.66 22.84 -11.97
N THR A 194 -25.49 22.33 -11.05
CA THR A 194 -26.95 22.43 -11.15
C THR A 194 -27.51 23.82 -10.82
N GLN A 195 -26.78 24.65 -10.07
CA GLN A 195 -27.21 26.02 -9.71
C GLN A 195 -26.85 27.08 -10.77
N HIS A 196 -26.17 26.71 -11.86
CA HIS A 196 -25.81 27.61 -12.97
C HIS A 196 -26.50 27.30 -14.29
N ARG A 197 -27.58 26.50 -14.29
CA ARG A 197 -28.62 26.54 -15.32
C ARG A 197 -29.85 27.17 -14.67
N VAL A 198 -30.20 28.41 -14.98
CA VAL A 198 -31.12 28.86 -16.06
C VAL A 198 -31.28 30.40 -15.87
N PRO A 199 -31.62 31.21 -16.89
CA PRO A 199 -32.11 30.87 -18.24
C PRO A 199 -31.18 31.20 -19.40
#